data_AF-A0A7X5TN53-F1
#
_entry.id   AF-A0A7X5TN53-F1
#
_cell.length_a   1.000
_cell.length_b   1.000
_cell.length_c   1.000
_cell.angle_alpha   90.00
_cell.angle_beta   90.00
_cell.angle_gamma   90.00
#
_symmetry.space_group_name_H-M   'P 1'
#
loop_
_entity.id
_entity.type
_entity.pdbx_description
1 polymer ?
#
loop_
_entity_poly.entity_id
_entity_poly.type
_entity_poly.pdbx_seq_one_letter_code
_entity_poly.pdbx_strand_id
1 'polypeptide(L)'
;MVICIFFKGSQYLKFDIAKAQVSEGPKPIVDGWPGLKGTEFENGIDAATEWIDVKKDIVYFFKGKDCVNYTVSSHTIDKKTIAERWNITGKYAKFSANLDAAILWRNVGPFIYLFKGNDYLRLHLMLNTINGEPAPIQTKWKGVTFNKIQAAVSVDVNALGSDISGSCGGACGTNNTGKHCFKLPHSIRFGLTAYVNTDIHQQTIKVYIDDLLVDTVTGKGISHIIDVKTYTSGTGKICIEITGDDKPCKLRYAYNPLDEKPGTTIIGASNGINNNYDDSVVVLNWPLS
;
A
#
# COMPACT_ATOMS: atom_id res chain seq x y z
N MET A 1 6.02 -6.19 -9.00
CA MET A 1 6.63 -7.41 -8.44
C MET A 1 7.70 -6.97 -7.45
N VAL A 2 7.62 -7.38 -6.18
CA VAL A 2 8.61 -7.04 -5.17
C VAL A 2 9.41 -8.30 -4.85
N ILE A 3 10.70 -8.24 -5.15
CA ILE A 3 11.64 -9.33 -4.96
C ILE A 3 12.54 -9.00 -3.77
N CYS A 4 12.57 -9.88 -2.78
CA CYS A 4 13.55 -9.83 -1.71
C CYS A 4 14.70 -10.78 -2.02
N ILE A 5 15.91 -10.36 -1.64
CA ILE A 5 17.13 -11.13 -1.85
C ILE A 5 17.64 -11.59 -0.50
N PHE A 6 17.76 -12.91 -0.33
CA PHE A 6 18.24 -13.52 0.91
C PHE A 6 19.60 -14.15 0.67
N PHE A 7 20.54 -13.93 1.59
CA PHE A 7 21.90 -14.45 1.54
C PHE A 7 22.12 -15.47 2.66
N LYS A 8 22.83 -16.56 2.35
CA LYS A 8 23.27 -17.55 3.35
C LYS A 8 24.54 -18.25 2.87
N GLY A 9 25.63 -18.12 3.64
CA GLY A 9 26.95 -18.56 3.19
C GLY A 9 27.30 -17.89 1.85
N SER A 10 27.92 -18.63 0.93
CA SER A 10 28.28 -18.14 -0.40
C SER A 10 27.12 -18.12 -1.41
N GLN A 11 25.87 -18.30 -0.95
CA GLN A 11 24.69 -18.39 -1.81
C GLN A 11 23.68 -17.28 -1.54
N TYR A 12 22.85 -17.02 -2.55
CA TYR A 12 21.68 -16.17 -2.44
C TYR A 12 20.47 -16.76 -3.17
N LEU A 13 19.28 -16.33 -2.78
CA LEU A 13 18.04 -16.60 -3.51
C LEU A 13 17.22 -15.32 -3.67
N LYS A 14 16.33 -15.31 -4.66
CA LYS A 14 15.29 -14.30 -4.85
C LYS A 14 13.96 -14.88 -4.41
N PHE A 15 13.24 -14.13 -3.59
CA PHE A 15 11.93 -14.49 -3.07
C PHE A 15 10.90 -13.49 -3.61
N ASP A 16 9.88 -14.00 -4.29
CA ASP A 16 8.71 -13.23 -4.69
C ASP A 16 7.80 -13.10 -3.48
N ILE A 17 7.81 -11.91 -2.88
CA ILE A 17 7.04 -11.62 -1.67
C ILE A 17 5.54 -11.73 -1.93
N ALA A 18 5.07 -11.31 -3.11
CA ALA A 18 3.65 -11.30 -3.44
C ALA A 18 3.10 -12.72 -3.62
N LYS A 19 3.92 -13.64 -4.14
CA LYS A 19 3.56 -15.04 -4.33
C LYS A 19 3.99 -15.95 -3.18
N ALA A 20 4.64 -15.39 -2.15
CA ALA A 20 5.22 -16.12 -1.03
C ALA A 20 6.07 -17.34 -1.46
N GLN A 21 6.87 -17.21 -2.52
CA GLN A 21 7.68 -18.32 -3.04
C GLN A 21 9.06 -17.88 -3.53
N VAL A 22 10.00 -18.83 -3.54
CA VAL A 22 11.31 -18.64 -4.17
C VAL A 22 11.11 -18.52 -5.68
N SER A 23 11.55 -17.40 -6.26
CA SER A 23 11.47 -17.16 -7.70
C SER A 23 12.76 -17.56 -8.43
N GLU A 24 13.90 -17.57 -7.72
CA GLU A 24 15.21 -17.91 -8.30
C GLU A 24 16.20 -18.32 -7.20
N GLY A 25 17.08 -19.28 -7.51
CA GLY A 25 18.11 -19.78 -6.59
C GLY A 25 17.62 -20.93 -5.69
N PRO A 26 18.43 -21.35 -4.70
CA PRO A 26 19.70 -20.74 -4.29
C PRO A 26 20.81 -20.93 -5.34
N LYS A 27 21.67 -19.92 -5.49
CA LYS A 27 22.84 -19.96 -6.39
C LYS A 27 24.01 -19.12 -5.84
N PRO A 28 25.24 -19.30 -6.33
CA PRO A 28 26.40 -18.52 -5.89
C PRO A 28 26.16 -17.00 -5.94
N ILE A 29 26.68 -16.27 -4.96
CA ILE A 29 26.56 -14.79 -4.90
C ILE A 29 27.10 -14.14 -6.17
N VAL A 30 28.23 -14.62 -6.67
CA VAL A 30 28.90 -14.05 -7.87
C VAL A 30 28.08 -14.17 -9.16
N ASP A 31 27.08 -15.07 -9.21
CA ASP A 31 26.21 -15.21 -10.38
C ASP A 31 25.16 -14.08 -10.47
N GLY A 32 24.81 -13.50 -9.32
CA GLY A 32 23.91 -12.34 -9.24
C GLY A 32 24.63 -11.01 -9.09
N TRP A 33 25.82 -11.08 -8.51
CA TRP A 33 26.59 -9.93 -8.06
C TRP A 33 28.05 -10.06 -8.52
N PRO A 34 28.32 -10.13 -9.83
CA PRO A 34 29.65 -10.44 -10.37
C PRO A 34 30.76 -9.49 -9.91
N GLY A 35 30.42 -8.22 -9.65
CA GLY A 35 31.33 -7.26 -9.01
C GLY A 35 31.89 -7.64 -7.64
N LEU A 36 31.32 -8.65 -6.97
CA LEU A 36 31.83 -9.16 -5.69
C LEU A 36 32.87 -10.28 -5.85
N LYS A 37 33.10 -10.77 -7.08
CA LYS A 37 34.05 -11.84 -7.36
C LYS A 37 35.47 -11.46 -6.93
N GLY A 38 36.15 -12.38 -6.25
CA GLY A 38 37.50 -12.17 -5.72
C GLY A 38 37.53 -11.27 -4.48
N THR A 39 36.38 -11.02 -3.85
CA THR A 39 36.27 -10.31 -2.57
C THR A 39 35.68 -11.24 -1.51
N GLU A 40 35.89 -10.94 -0.23
CA GLU A 40 35.30 -11.70 0.89
C GLU A 40 33.76 -11.79 0.84
N PHE A 41 33.09 -10.88 0.13
CA PHE A 41 31.64 -10.86 -0.02
C PHE A 41 31.12 -12.03 -0.86
N GLU A 42 31.95 -12.68 -1.68
CA GLU A 42 31.55 -13.89 -2.41
C GLU A 42 31.29 -15.09 -1.49
N ASN A 43 31.86 -15.07 -0.29
CA ASN A 43 31.72 -16.11 0.73
C ASN A 43 30.54 -15.84 1.68
N GLY A 44 29.87 -14.70 1.53
CA GLY A 44 28.65 -14.36 2.25
C GLY A 44 28.56 -12.90 2.65
N ILE A 45 27.34 -12.52 3.03
CA ILE A 45 26.95 -11.16 3.40
C ILE A 45 26.44 -11.17 4.83
N ASP A 46 27.00 -10.34 5.71
CA ASP A 46 26.58 -10.27 7.11
C ASP A 46 25.32 -9.40 7.27
N ALA A 47 25.24 -8.31 6.51
CA ALA A 47 24.08 -7.45 6.41
C ALA A 47 24.01 -6.78 5.03
N ALA A 48 22.82 -6.38 4.61
CA ALA A 48 22.64 -5.60 3.39
C ALA A 48 21.51 -4.58 3.57
N THR A 49 21.61 -3.45 2.88
CA THR A 49 20.49 -2.51 2.76
C THR A 49 20.56 -1.76 1.45
N GLU A 50 19.41 -1.37 0.94
CA GLU A 50 19.28 -0.55 -0.26
C GLU A 50 19.55 0.95 0.01
N TRP A 51 19.81 1.69 -1.06
CA TRP A 51 19.83 3.16 -1.03
C TRP A 51 18.40 3.74 -1.00
N ILE A 52 18.23 4.95 -0.46
CA ILE A 52 16.90 5.55 -0.28
C ILE A 52 16.21 5.93 -1.59
N ASP A 53 16.96 6.45 -2.55
CA ASP A 53 16.45 6.84 -3.85
C ASP A 53 16.46 5.64 -4.79
N VAL A 54 15.27 5.19 -5.20
CA VAL A 54 15.10 4.09 -6.17
C VAL A 54 15.69 4.39 -7.54
N LYS A 55 16.03 5.66 -7.85
CA LYS A 55 16.74 6.04 -9.08
C LYS A 55 18.24 5.78 -9.01
N LYS A 56 18.81 5.71 -7.80
CA LYS A 56 20.18 5.23 -7.60
C LYS A 56 20.10 3.75 -7.28
N ASP A 57 20.55 2.94 -8.21
CA ASP A 57 20.58 1.49 -8.16
C ASP A 57 21.75 0.99 -7.29
N ILE A 58 21.87 1.51 -6.07
CA ILE A 58 22.94 1.21 -5.13
C ILE A 58 22.44 0.30 -4.01
N VAL A 59 23.20 -0.75 -3.71
CA VAL A 59 23.02 -1.63 -2.56
C VAL A 59 24.26 -1.58 -1.68
N TYR A 60 24.08 -1.47 -0.37
CA TYR A 60 25.14 -1.64 0.61
C TYR A 60 25.26 -3.09 1.00
N PHE A 61 26.46 -3.64 0.89
CA PHE A 61 26.80 -4.91 1.52
C PHE A 61 27.79 -4.70 2.66
N PHE A 62 27.65 -5.49 3.72
CA PHE A 62 28.52 -5.48 4.89
C PHE A 62 29.09 -6.88 5.11
N LYS A 63 30.40 -6.97 5.33
CA LYS A 63 31.08 -8.23 5.63
C LYS A 63 32.31 -7.99 6.49
N GLY A 64 32.36 -8.59 7.66
CA GLY A 64 33.42 -8.34 8.63
C GLY A 64 33.47 -6.85 8.97
N LYS A 65 34.64 -6.22 8.83
CA LYS A 65 34.83 -4.77 9.01
C LYS A 65 34.54 -3.93 7.77
N ASP A 66 34.29 -4.57 6.63
CA ASP A 66 34.20 -3.92 5.32
C ASP A 66 32.75 -3.67 4.93
N CYS A 67 32.55 -2.63 4.13
CA CYS A 67 31.30 -2.34 3.44
C CYS A 67 31.57 -1.92 1.99
N VAL A 68 30.65 -2.25 1.10
CA VAL A 68 30.71 -1.85 -0.31
C VAL A 68 29.43 -1.16 -0.73
N ASN A 69 29.57 -0.07 -1.48
CA ASN A 69 28.50 0.44 -2.32
C ASN A 69 28.56 -0.34 -3.63
N TYR A 70 27.54 -1.14 -3.88
CA TYR A 70 27.39 -1.90 -5.10
C TYR A 70 26.45 -1.19 -6.05
N THR A 71 26.93 -0.79 -7.22
CA THR A 71 26.07 -0.25 -8.30
C THR A 71 25.54 -1.42 -9.12
N VAL A 72 24.22 -1.62 -9.14
CA VAL A 72 23.58 -2.81 -9.72
C VAL A 72 23.74 -2.87 -11.24
N SER A 73 23.57 -1.75 -11.93
CA SER A 73 23.62 -1.66 -13.40
C SER A 73 25.01 -1.92 -13.98
N SER A 74 26.05 -1.40 -13.32
CA SER A 74 27.44 -1.55 -13.78
C SER A 74 28.20 -2.67 -13.07
N HIS A 75 27.62 -3.26 -12.02
CA HIS A 75 28.28 -4.22 -11.14
C HIS A 75 29.60 -3.72 -10.56
N THR A 76 29.74 -2.40 -10.34
CA THR A 76 30.94 -1.79 -9.76
C THR A 76 30.84 -1.67 -8.24
N ILE A 77 31.99 -1.74 -7.56
CA ILE A 77 32.07 -1.60 -6.10
C ILE A 77 32.91 -0.40 -5.65
N ASP A 78 32.44 0.32 -4.64
CA ASP A 78 33.24 1.28 -3.83
C ASP A 78 33.38 0.73 -2.41
N LYS A 79 34.56 0.19 -2.10
CA LYS A 79 34.87 -0.50 -0.83
C LYS A 79 35.48 0.47 0.18
N LYS A 80 34.97 0.43 1.41
CA LYS A 80 35.52 1.13 2.59
C LYS A 80 35.35 0.27 3.84
N THR A 81 36.09 0.54 4.91
CA THR A 81 35.69 -0.01 6.22
C THR A 81 34.42 0.68 6.72
N ILE A 82 33.65 -0.02 7.54
CA ILE A 82 32.45 0.53 8.19
C ILE A 82 32.84 1.73 9.07
N ALA A 83 33.98 1.64 9.76
CA ALA A 83 34.51 2.71 10.60
C ALA A 83 34.82 3.98 9.80
N GLU A 84 35.52 3.87 8.67
CA GLU A 84 35.86 5.02 7.82
C GLU A 84 34.61 5.68 7.21
N ARG A 85 33.62 4.88 6.79
CA ARG A 85 32.46 5.41 6.05
C ARG A 85 31.56 6.30 6.91
N TRP A 86 31.41 5.98 8.20
CA TRP A 86 30.51 6.70 9.11
C TRP A 86 31.19 7.24 10.37
N ASN A 87 32.53 7.27 10.39
CA ASN A 87 33.34 7.67 11.54
C ASN A 87 32.97 6.91 12.83
N ILE A 88 32.74 5.60 12.73
CA ILE A 88 32.37 4.75 13.87
C ILE A 88 33.59 4.51 14.75
N THR A 89 33.71 5.28 15.83
CA THR A 89 34.82 5.22 16.78
C THR A 89 34.32 5.31 18.23
N GLY A 90 35.20 5.08 19.21
CA GLY A 90 34.90 5.22 20.63
C GLY A 90 33.68 4.39 21.06
N LYS A 91 32.68 5.03 21.67
CA LYS A 91 31.47 4.38 22.16
C LYS A 91 30.64 3.66 21.09
N TYR A 92 30.86 3.96 19.80
CA TYR A 92 30.15 3.32 18.69
C TYR A 92 30.90 2.10 18.13
N ALA A 93 32.13 1.81 18.57
CA ALA A 93 33.03 0.81 17.99
C ALA A 93 32.39 -0.59 17.85
N LYS A 94 31.41 -0.94 18.68
CA LYS A 94 30.62 -2.17 18.56
C LYS A 94 30.01 -2.38 17.16
N PHE A 95 29.67 -1.31 16.44
CA PHE A 95 29.04 -1.35 15.12
C PHE A 95 30.04 -1.28 13.95
N SER A 96 31.35 -1.34 14.22
CA SER A 96 32.39 -1.22 13.19
C SER A 96 32.70 -2.52 12.44
N ALA A 97 32.17 -3.67 12.89
CA ALA A 97 32.38 -4.95 12.24
C ALA A 97 31.28 -5.98 12.59
N ASN A 98 31.15 -6.99 11.72
CA ASN A 98 30.31 -8.17 11.89
C ASN A 98 28.86 -7.81 12.24
N LEU A 99 28.25 -6.86 11.53
CA LEU A 99 26.87 -6.45 11.78
C LEU A 99 25.92 -7.65 11.67
N ASP A 100 24.90 -7.70 12.51
CA ASP A 100 23.93 -8.80 12.47
C ASP A 100 22.79 -8.52 11.48
N ALA A 101 22.44 -7.25 11.26
CA ALA A 101 21.51 -6.81 10.22
C ALA A 101 21.68 -5.31 9.93
N ALA A 102 21.14 -4.87 8.80
CA ALA A 102 21.00 -3.46 8.46
C ALA A 102 19.64 -3.26 7.79
N ILE A 103 18.97 -2.14 8.04
CA ILE A 103 17.72 -1.80 7.36
C ILE A 103 17.63 -0.30 7.12
N LEU A 104 17.26 0.08 5.91
CA LEU A 104 16.80 1.41 5.58
C LEU A 104 15.34 1.56 6.01
N TRP A 105 15.04 2.55 6.84
CA TRP A 105 13.67 2.82 7.29
C TRP A 105 13.07 4.02 6.55
N ARG A 106 12.56 3.78 5.34
CA ARG A 106 12.11 4.84 4.41
C ARG A 106 11.01 5.74 4.98
N ASN A 107 10.09 5.18 5.77
CA ASN A 107 8.89 5.90 6.22
C ASN A 107 9.15 7.06 7.18
N VAL A 108 10.33 7.12 7.82
CA VAL A 108 10.66 8.19 8.79
C VAL A 108 11.84 9.06 8.34
N GLY A 109 12.39 8.81 7.14
CA GLY A 109 13.49 9.57 6.56
C GLY A 109 14.63 8.71 6.01
N PRO A 110 15.76 9.32 5.59
CA PRO A 110 16.96 8.65 5.07
C PRO A 110 17.79 7.99 6.17
N PHE A 111 17.17 7.16 7.01
CA PHE A 111 17.83 6.54 8.15
C PHE A 111 18.14 5.07 7.90
N ILE A 112 19.40 4.70 8.09
CA ILE A 112 19.83 3.30 8.18
C ILE A 112 19.97 2.94 9.66
N TYR A 113 19.43 1.79 10.03
CA TYR A 113 19.63 1.19 11.34
C TYR A 113 20.58 0.00 11.19
N LEU A 114 21.72 0.06 11.87
CA LEU A 114 22.67 -1.04 11.97
C LEU A 114 22.41 -1.80 13.28
N PHE A 115 22.31 -3.13 13.22
CA PHE A 115 22.03 -3.97 14.38
C PHE A 115 23.26 -4.78 14.79
N LYS A 116 23.54 -4.82 16.09
CA LYS A 116 24.61 -5.66 16.66
C LYS A 116 24.26 -6.11 18.08
N GLY A 117 24.14 -7.43 18.27
CA GLY A 117 23.60 -8.01 19.49
C GLY A 117 22.19 -7.47 19.73
N ASN A 118 21.91 -7.03 20.97
CA ASN A 118 20.62 -6.45 21.34
C ASN A 118 20.53 -4.93 21.10
N ASP A 119 21.51 -4.32 20.43
CA ASP A 119 21.53 -2.87 20.23
C ASP A 119 21.44 -2.51 18.75
N TYR A 120 21.03 -1.27 18.50
CA TYR A 120 21.09 -0.66 17.19
C TYR A 120 21.80 0.69 17.23
N LEU A 121 22.33 1.09 16.07
CA LEU A 121 22.85 2.43 15.81
C LEU A 121 22.11 3.01 14.60
N ARG A 122 21.60 4.25 14.73
CA ARG A 122 20.95 4.96 13.63
C ARG A 122 21.93 5.89 12.93
N LEU A 123 21.97 5.80 11.62
CA LEU A 123 22.79 6.62 10.73
C LEU A 123 21.89 7.45 9.81
N HIS A 124 22.31 8.65 9.46
CA HIS A 124 21.69 9.48 8.43
C HIS A 124 22.39 9.25 7.09
N LEU A 125 21.75 8.53 6.18
CA LEU A 125 22.33 8.05 4.93
C LEU A 125 22.83 9.18 4.03
N MET A 126 22.04 10.24 3.83
CA MET A 126 22.43 11.34 2.94
C MET A 126 23.61 12.18 3.47
N LEU A 127 23.83 12.16 4.78
CA LEU A 127 24.89 12.93 5.43
C LEU A 127 26.10 12.05 5.74
N ASN A 128 25.98 10.73 5.62
CA ASN A 128 26.96 9.76 6.10
C ASN A 128 27.40 10.00 7.56
N THR A 129 26.46 10.40 8.41
CA THR A 129 26.72 10.70 9.83
C THR A 129 25.93 9.81 10.77
N ILE A 130 26.46 9.61 11.97
CA ILE A 130 25.71 9.01 13.08
C ILE A 130 24.60 9.97 13.51
N ASN A 131 23.39 9.44 13.73
CA ASN A 131 22.22 10.21 14.12
C ASN A 131 21.54 9.57 15.33
N GLY A 132 22.12 9.77 16.51
CA GLY A 132 21.60 9.27 17.78
C GLY A 132 22.58 8.31 18.46
N GLU A 133 22.24 7.97 19.70
CA GLU A 133 23.03 7.06 20.53
C GLU A 133 22.68 5.59 20.25
N PRO A 134 23.61 4.64 20.48
CA PRO A 134 23.25 3.24 20.55
C PRO A 134 22.17 3.01 21.58
N ALA A 135 21.16 2.22 21.24
CA ALA A 135 20.08 1.88 22.16
C ALA A 135 19.65 0.41 21.99
N PRO A 136 19.04 -0.19 23.03
CA PRO A 136 18.47 -1.52 22.90
C PRO A 136 17.37 -1.56 21.84
N ILE A 137 17.26 -2.67 21.12
CA ILE A 137 16.28 -2.88 20.04
C ILE A 137 14.85 -2.53 20.51
N GLN A 138 14.48 -2.99 21.70
CA GLN A 138 13.12 -2.85 22.24
C GLN A 138 12.74 -1.40 22.58
N THR A 139 13.69 -0.46 22.56
CA THR A 139 13.38 0.97 22.73
C THR A 139 12.62 1.53 21.52
N LYS A 140 12.96 1.06 20.31
CA LYS A 140 12.34 1.49 19.05
C LYS A 140 11.40 0.45 18.45
N TRP A 141 11.78 -0.84 18.42
CA TRP A 141 11.00 -1.93 17.84
C TRP A 141 10.24 -2.68 18.93
N LYS A 142 9.13 -2.11 19.41
CA LYS A 142 8.35 -2.61 20.55
C LYS A 142 7.82 -4.05 20.39
N GLY A 143 7.58 -4.49 19.16
CA GLY A 143 7.12 -5.86 18.86
C GLY A 143 8.24 -6.91 18.77
N VAL A 144 9.51 -6.51 18.83
CA VAL A 144 10.64 -7.44 18.73
C VAL A 144 10.96 -8.00 20.12
N THR A 145 10.59 -9.25 20.36
CA THR A 145 10.76 -9.94 21.65
C THR A 145 12.11 -10.62 21.83
N PHE A 146 12.89 -10.74 20.74
CA PHE A 146 14.20 -11.39 20.73
C PHE A 146 15.34 -10.39 20.76
N ASN A 147 16.50 -10.82 21.26
CA ASN A 147 17.64 -9.95 21.53
C ASN A 147 18.66 -9.87 20.38
N LYS A 148 18.35 -10.46 19.22
CA LYS A 148 19.25 -10.47 18.07
C LYS A 148 18.47 -10.58 16.76
N ILE A 149 18.61 -9.58 15.90
CA ILE A 149 18.08 -9.61 14.53
C ILE A 149 19.17 -10.18 13.62
N GLN A 150 18.91 -11.30 12.94
CA GLN A 150 19.87 -11.96 12.04
C GLN A 150 19.82 -11.47 10.58
N ALA A 151 18.72 -10.85 10.21
CA ALA A 151 18.49 -10.22 8.92
C ALA A 151 17.28 -9.29 9.06
N ALA A 152 17.23 -8.24 8.25
CA ALA A 152 16.11 -7.32 8.20
C ALA A 152 15.91 -6.86 6.76
N VAL A 153 14.65 -6.67 6.36
CA VAL A 153 14.29 -6.08 5.08
C VAL A 153 13.12 -5.14 5.30
N SER A 154 13.15 -3.98 4.65
CA SER A 154 12.00 -3.09 4.59
C SER A 154 11.25 -3.40 3.31
N VAL A 155 9.98 -3.76 3.45
CA VAL A 155 9.08 -4.03 2.33
C VAL A 155 7.88 -3.10 2.44
N ASP A 156 7.40 -2.61 1.29
CA ASP A 156 6.13 -1.91 1.25
C ASP A 156 5.02 -2.87 1.71
N VAL A 157 4.16 -2.42 2.62
CA VAL A 157 3.03 -3.22 3.11
C VAL A 157 2.06 -3.58 2.00
N ASN A 158 2.00 -2.78 0.92
CA ASN A 158 1.20 -3.08 -0.27
C ASN A 158 1.86 -4.16 -1.15
N ALA A 159 3.14 -4.44 -0.91
CA ALA A 159 3.92 -5.43 -1.65
C ALA A 159 4.02 -6.77 -0.93
N LEU A 160 3.81 -6.79 0.39
CA LEU A 160 3.45 -8.00 1.11
C LEU A 160 2.17 -8.50 0.44
N GLY A 161 2.26 -9.62 -0.28
CA GLY A 161 1.09 -10.27 -0.88
C GLY A 161 0.00 -10.29 0.18
N SER A 162 -1.14 -9.70 -0.13
CA SER A 162 -2.20 -9.62 0.85
C SER A 162 -2.67 -11.05 1.11
N ASP A 163 -2.51 -11.53 2.33
CA ASP A 163 -3.37 -12.61 2.85
C ASP A 163 -4.86 -12.16 2.85
N ILE A 164 -5.12 -10.91 2.46
CA ILE A 164 -6.40 -10.33 2.11
C ILE A 164 -6.42 -10.05 0.60
N SER A 165 -6.35 -11.08 -0.23
CA SER A 165 -6.75 -10.99 -1.63
C SER A 165 -8.27 -11.10 -1.75
N GLY A 166 -9.01 -10.32 -0.96
CA GLY A 166 -10.39 -10.01 -1.27
C GLY A 166 -10.35 -8.85 -2.26
N SER A 167 -10.51 -9.12 -3.55
CA SER A 167 -11.09 -8.08 -4.39
C SER A 167 -12.43 -7.78 -3.77
N CYS A 168 -12.64 -6.58 -3.22
CA CYS A 168 -13.90 -6.19 -2.59
C CYS A 168 -15.11 -6.23 -3.54
N GLY A 169 -14.98 -6.83 -4.73
CA GLY A 169 -16.00 -7.04 -5.76
C GLY A 169 -16.48 -5.76 -6.43
N GLY A 170 -15.84 -4.64 -6.14
CA GLY A 170 -16.34 -3.32 -6.49
C GLY A 170 -16.07 -2.88 -7.92
N ALA A 171 -16.84 -1.90 -8.38
CA ALA A 171 -16.68 -1.26 -9.68
C ALA A 171 -16.92 0.26 -9.54
N CYS A 172 -16.19 1.05 -10.32
CA CYS A 172 -16.46 2.48 -10.45
C CYS A 172 -16.51 2.87 -11.92
N GLY A 173 -17.22 3.94 -12.22
CA GLY A 173 -17.37 4.38 -13.60
C GLY A 173 -18.29 5.58 -13.76
N THR A 174 -18.60 5.88 -15.01
CA THR A 174 -19.56 6.92 -15.40
C THR A 174 -20.69 6.32 -16.22
N ASN A 175 -21.85 6.97 -16.22
CA ASN A 175 -22.99 6.59 -17.03
C ASN A 175 -23.77 7.85 -17.43
N ASN A 176 -23.96 8.06 -18.74
CA ASN A 176 -24.61 9.27 -19.27
C ASN A 176 -26.10 9.06 -19.61
N THR A 177 -26.68 7.90 -19.29
CA THR A 177 -28.11 7.59 -19.53
C THR A 177 -29.00 7.97 -18.35
N GLY A 178 -28.43 8.52 -17.27
CA GLY A 178 -29.16 8.84 -16.04
C GLY A 178 -29.59 7.65 -15.20
N LYS A 179 -29.20 6.42 -15.55
CA LYS A 179 -29.60 5.21 -14.80
C LYS A 179 -28.44 4.25 -14.64
N HIS A 180 -28.14 3.86 -13.40
CA HIS A 180 -27.11 2.87 -13.10
C HIS A 180 -27.70 1.68 -12.33
N CYS A 181 -27.36 0.47 -12.77
CA CYS A 181 -27.81 -0.78 -12.17
C CYS A 181 -26.63 -1.58 -11.62
N PHE A 182 -26.84 -2.23 -10.47
CA PHE A 182 -25.87 -3.04 -9.77
C PHE A 182 -26.59 -4.16 -9.00
N LYS A 183 -25.82 -5.14 -8.52
CA LYS A 183 -26.37 -6.32 -7.85
C LYS A 183 -26.13 -6.25 -6.34
N LEU A 184 -27.16 -6.48 -5.55
CA LEU A 184 -27.06 -6.71 -4.10
C LEU A 184 -27.29 -8.20 -3.82
N PRO A 185 -26.89 -8.70 -2.64
CA PRO A 185 -27.31 -10.01 -2.17
C PRO A 185 -28.85 -10.12 -2.15
N HIS A 186 -29.37 -11.31 -2.39
CA HIS A 186 -30.82 -11.54 -2.44
C HIS A 186 -31.47 -11.26 -1.09
N SER A 187 -32.65 -10.63 -1.11
CA SER A 187 -33.48 -10.35 0.06
C SER A 187 -32.74 -9.64 1.22
N ILE A 188 -31.75 -8.81 0.90
CA ILE A 188 -31.00 -8.03 1.89
C ILE A 188 -31.70 -6.70 2.14
N ARG A 189 -31.74 -6.28 3.41
CA ARG A 189 -32.14 -4.93 3.76
C ARG A 189 -31.01 -3.95 3.45
N PHE A 190 -31.35 -2.84 2.79
CA PHE A 190 -30.41 -1.76 2.50
C PHE A 190 -31.04 -0.40 2.77
N GLY A 191 -30.21 0.55 3.19
CA GLY A 191 -30.56 1.95 3.35
C GLY A 191 -30.25 2.74 2.09
N LEU A 192 -30.99 3.82 1.88
CA LEU A 192 -30.71 4.83 0.86
C LEU A 192 -30.82 6.21 1.49
N THR A 193 -29.78 7.03 1.33
CA THR A 193 -29.81 8.44 1.65
C THR A 193 -29.63 9.25 0.38
N ALA A 194 -30.57 10.17 0.13
CA ALA A 194 -30.55 11.06 -1.02
C ALA A 194 -30.20 12.49 -0.60
N TYR A 195 -29.14 13.03 -1.18
CA TYR A 195 -28.66 14.39 -0.98
C TYR A 195 -28.83 15.20 -2.27
N VAL A 196 -29.17 16.48 -2.14
CA VAL A 196 -29.16 17.46 -3.24
C VAL A 196 -28.28 18.65 -2.90
N ASN A 197 -27.66 19.19 -3.93
CA ASN A 197 -26.83 20.38 -3.83
C ASN A 197 -27.05 21.32 -5.02
N THR A 198 -28.31 21.46 -5.45
CA THR A 198 -28.71 22.37 -6.52
C THR A 198 -30.09 22.94 -6.24
N ASP A 199 -30.20 24.27 -6.31
CA ASP A 199 -31.44 25.04 -6.27
C ASP A 199 -31.82 25.59 -7.65
N ILE A 200 -31.15 25.11 -8.71
CA ILE A 200 -31.48 25.42 -10.10
C ILE A 200 -32.38 24.31 -10.66
N HIS A 201 -31.96 23.05 -10.53
CA HIS A 201 -32.66 21.90 -11.08
C HIS A 201 -33.39 21.09 -10.00
N GLN A 202 -34.61 20.64 -10.27
CA GLN A 202 -35.32 19.72 -9.39
C GLN A 202 -34.81 18.30 -9.64
N GLN A 203 -34.14 17.71 -8.65
CA GLN A 203 -33.59 16.36 -8.73
C GLN A 203 -34.67 15.34 -8.41
N THR A 204 -34.82 14.34 -9.27
CA THR A 204 -35.72 13.22 -9.07
C THR A 204 -34.92 11.92 -9.14
N ILE A 205 -35.00 11.13 -8.07
CA ILE A 205 -34.33 9.86 -7.87
C ILE A 205 -35.39 8.76 -7.85
N LYS A 206 -35.34 7.87 -8.83
CA LYS A 206 -36.23 6.71 -8.93
C LYS A 206 -35.48 5.45 -8.54
N VAL A 207 -36.07 4.67 -7.64
CA VAL A 207 -35.51 3.42 -7.13
C VAL A 207 -36.24 2.26 -7.79
N TYR A 208 -35.48 1.38 -8.44
CA TYR A 208 -36.01 0.15 -9.03
C TYR A 208 -35.43 -1.06 -8.33
N ILE A 209 -36.29 -2.04 -8.04
CA ILE A 209 -35.94 -3.35 -7.49
C ILE A 209 -36.53 -4.39 -8.41
N ASP A 210 -35.69 -5.27 -8.96
CA ASP A 210 -36.09 -6.31 -9.92
C ASP A 210 -36.90 -5.74 -11.10
N ASP A 211 -36.41 -4.64 -11.65
CA ASP A 211 -37.02 -3.85 -12.75
C ASP A 211 -38.36 -3.16 -12.43
N LEU A 212 -38.91 -3.35 -11.23
CA LEU A 212 -40.09 -2.64 -10.75
C LEU A 212 -39.69 -1.28 -10.14
N LEU A 213 -40.34 -0.21 -10.56
CA LEU A 213 -40.23 1.09 -9.88
C LEU A 213 -40.90 0.99 -8.50
N VAL A 214 -40.12 1.05 -7.43
CA VAL A 214 -40.62 0.91 -6.06
C VAL A 214 -40.77 2.24 -5.33
N ASP A 215 -40.02 3.27 -5.73
CA ASP A 215 -40.06 4.57 -5.08
C ASP A 215 -39.57 5.70 -6.01
N THR A 216 -40.02 6.92 -5.72
CA THR A 216 -39.59 8.15 -6.39
C THR A 216 -39.43 9.25 -5.36
N VAL A 217 -38.20 9.71 -5.19
CA VAL A 217 -37.82 10.77 -4.25
C VAL A 217 -37.44 11.99 -5.06
N THR A 218 -38.04 13.14 -4.75
CA THR A 218 -37.78 14.38 -5.48
C THR A 218 -37.45 15.50 -4.51
N GLY A 219 -36.42 16.28 -4.83
CA GLY A 219 -35.98 17.37 -3.98
C GLY A 219 -35.10 18.38 -4.72
N LYS A 220 -34.95 19.54 -4.09
CA LYS A 220 -34.21 20.69 -4.61
C LYS A 220 -33.70 21.50 -3.43
N GLY A 221 -32.48 22.02 -3.52
CA GLY A 221 -31.84 22.80 -2.46
C GLY A 221 -30.33 22.58 -2.40
N ILE A 222 -29.64 23.45 -1.66
CA ILE A 222 -28.19 23.40 -1.46
C ILE A 222 -27.88 22.60 -0.19
N SER A 223 -26.99 21.61 -0.30
CA SER A 223 -26.52 20.77 0.82
C SER A 223 -27.66 20.22 1.69
N HIS A 224 -28.70 19.67 1.07
CA HIS A 224 -29.92 19.23 1.72
C HIS A 224 -30.16 17.72 1.56
N ILE A 225 -30.55 17.04 2.64
CA ILE A 225 -31.01 15.65 2.58
C ILE A 225 -32.47 15.64 2.18
N ILE A 226 -32.78 15.05 1.03
CA ILE A 226 -34.17 14.91 0.57
C ILE A 226 -34.89 13.85 1.40
N ASP A 227 -34.25 12.69 1.58
CA ASP A 227 -34.88 11.53 2.20
C ASP A 227 -33.88 10.50 2.70
N VAL A 228 -34.33 9.68 3.64
CA VAL A 228 -33.65 8.48 4.14
C VAL A 228 -34.67 7.34 4.14
N LYS A 229 -34.44 6.33 3.30
CA LYS A 229 -35.35 5.21 3.10
C LYS A 229 -34.67 3.87 3.36
N THR A 230 -35.47 2.84 3.57
CA THR A 230 -35.01 1.45 3.72
C THR A 230 -35.84 0.55 2.83
N TYR A 231 -35.18 -0.37 2.13
CA TYR A 231 -35.81 -1.32 1.22
C TYR A 231 -35.27 -2.74 1.43
N THR A 232 -35.86 -3.71 0.71
CA THR A 232 -35.38 -5.09 0.64
C THR A 232 -35.13 -5.47 -0.81
N SER A 233 -33.96 -6.04 -1.13
CA SER A 233 -33.45 -6.14 -2.51
C SER A 233 -34.12 -7.16 -3.44
N GLY A 234 -35.10 -7.94 -3.00
CA GLY A 234 -35.74 -8.97 -3.83
C GLY A 234 -34.72 -10.00 -4.37
N THR A 235 -34.64 -10.16 -5.70
CA THR A 235 -33.65 -10.99 -6.39
C THR A 235 -32.26 -10.33 -6.49
N GLY A 236 -32.14 -9.09 -6.02
CA GLY A 236 -30.87 -8.37 -5.88
C GLY A 236 -30.58 -7.38 -7.00
N LYS A 237 -31.41 -7.26 -8.04
CA LYS A 237 -31.18 -6.27 -9.10
C LYS A 237 -31.70 -4.90 -8.66
N ILE A 238 -30.78 -3.97 -8.42
CA ILE A 238 -31.12 -2.60 -8.03
C ILE A 238 -30.69 -1.65 -9.15
N CYS A 239 -31.58 -0.73 -9.52
CA CYS A 239 -31.23 0.39 -10.39
C CYS A 239 -31.65 1.71 -9.77
N ILE A 240 -30.76 2.70 -9.85
CA ILE A 240 -31.03 4.07 -9.47
C ILE A 240 -31.02 4.92 -10.73
N GLU A 241 -32.13 5.59 -10.99
CA GLU A 241 -32.26 6.57 -12.06
C GLU A 241 -32.34 7.96 -11.45
N ILE A 242 -31.54 8.89 -11.97
CA ILE A 242 -31.49 10.27 -11.50
C ILE A 242 -31.66 11.19 -12.70
N THR A 243 -32.66 12.05 -12.60
CA THR A 243 -32.97 13.11 -13.57
C THR A 243 -33.00 14.45 -12.86
N GLY A 244 -32.64 15.53 -13.55
CA GLY A 244 -33.00 16.87 -13.09
C GLY A 244 -33.77 17.62 -14.15
N ASP A 245 -34.87 18.24 -13.72
CA ASP A 245 -35.91 18.79 -14.59
C ASP A 245 -36.34 17.79 -15.68
N ASP A 246 -36.58 16.54 -15.25
CA ASP A 246 -36.99 15.40 -16.08
C ASP A 246 -36.01 14.97 -17.17
N LYS A 247 -34.79 15.52 -17.19
CA LYS A 247 -33.72 15.13 -18.11
C LYS A 247 -32.71 14.21 -17.43
N PRO A 248 -32.22 13.16 -18.11
CA PRO A 248 -31.19 12.26 -17.55
C PRO A 248 -29.95 13.01 -17.09
N CYS A 249 -29.51 12.75 -15.86
CA CYS A 249 -28.25 13.28 -15.36
C CYS A 249 -27.06 12.46 -15.88
N LYS A 250 -25.88 13.06 -15.93
CA LYS A 250 -24.63 12.29 -16.01
C LYS A 250 -24.32 11.75 -14.63
N LEU A 251 -23.99 10.47 -14.55
CA LEU A 251 -23.70 9.77 -13.31
C LEU A 251 -22.23 9.42 -13.21
N ARG A 252 -21.70 9.49 -12.00
CA ARG A 252 -20.45 8.85 -11.59
C ARG A 252 -20.73 8.01 -10.37
N TYR A 253 -20.25 6.78 -10.36
CA TYR A 253 -20.59 5.83 -9.31
C TYR A 253 -19.38 5.07 -8.81
N ALA A 254 -19.50 4.61 -7.56
CA ALA A 254 -18.66 3.60 -6.94
C ALA A 254 -19.56 2.58 -6.25
N TYR A 255 -19.46 1.32 -6.65
CA TYR A 255 -20.12 0.16 -6.07
C TYR A 255 -19.05 -0.65 -5.34
N ASN A 256 -19.23 -0.91 -4.05
CA ASN A 256 -18.26 -1.58 -3.19
C ASN A 256 -18.99 -2.60 -2.31
N PRO A 257 -19.12 -3.87 -2.74
CA PRO A 257 -19.84 -4.89 -1.98
C PRO A 257 -19.05 -5.50 -0.81
N LEU A 258 -17.73 -5.27 -0.69
CA LEU A 258 -16.82 -5.88 0.30
C LEU A 258 -17.16 -7.37 0.56
N ASP A 259 -17.08 -8.19 -0.48
CA ASP A 259 -17.44 -9.61 -0.41
C ASP A 259 -18.88 -9.85 0.06
N GLU A 260 -19.80 -9.10 -0.54
CA GLU A 260 -21.26 -9.11 -0.35
C GLU A 260 -21.80 -8.37 0.88
N LYS A 261 -21.14 -8.43 2.05
CA LYS A 261 -21.60 -7.76 3.29
C LYS A 261 -20.42 -7.42 4.24
N PRO A 262 -20.30 -6.17 4.73
CA PRO A 262 -21.13 -5.00 4.44
C PRO A 262 -20.81 -4.40 3.07
N GLY A 263 -21.70 -3.62 2.48
CA GLY A 263 -21.41 -2.95 1.22
C GLY A 263 -22.03 -1.56 1.11
N THR A 264 -21.54 -0.80 0.13
CA THR A 264 -22.02 0.53 -0.19
C THR A 264 -22.02 0.82 -1.69
N THR A 265 -22.97 1.64 -2.12
CA THR A 265 -22.95 2.24 -3.45
C THR A 265 -23.10 3.75 -3.30
N ILE A 266 -22.25 4.52 -3.98
CA ILE A 266 -22.37 5.97 -4.08
C ILE A 266 -22.59 6.33 -5.54
N ILE A 267 -23.59 7.17 -5.82
CA ILE A 267 -23.89 7.68 -7.15
C ILE A 267 -24.01 9.20 -7.07
N GLY A 268 -23.08 9.92 -7.68
CA GLY A 268 -23.15 11.37 -7.88
C GLY A 268 -23.73 11.69 -9.25
N ALA A 269 -24.56 12.72 -9.33
CA ALA A 269 -25.25 13.16 -10.53
C ALA A 269 -24.87 14.60 -10.90
N SER A 270 -24.85 14.90 -12.20
CA SER A 270 -24.65 16.26 -12.72
C SER A 270 -25.62 16.59 -13.86
N ASN A 271 -26.17 17.80 -13.82
CA ASN A 271 -27.10 18.38 -14.79
C ASN A 271 -26.38 19.33 -15.75
N GLY A 272 -25.29 18.89 -16.39
CA GLY A 272 -24.65 19.76 -17.37
C GLY A 272 -23.27 19.33 -17.87
N ILE A 273 -22.49 20.34 -18.27
CA ILE A 273 -21.15 20.20 -18.87
C ILE A 273 -20.04 20.19 -17.81
N ASN A 274 -20.30 20.69 -16.59
CA ASN A 274 -19.29 20.89 -15.55
C ASN A 274 -18.80 19.57 -14.92
N ASN A 275 -19.51 18.44 -15.12
CA ASN A 275 -19.12 17.07 -14.74
C ASN A 275 -18.52 16.97 -13.31
N ASN A 276 -19.05 17.75 -12.37
CA ASN A 276 -18.67 17.77 -10.96
C ASN A 276 -19.41 16.69 -10.13
N TYR A 277 -20.55 16.19 -10.64
CA TYR A 277 -21.32 15.08 -10.07
C TYR A 277 -21.81 15.34 -8.64
N ASP A 278 -22.09 16.58 -8.30
CA ASP A 278 -22.47 17.04 -6.97
C ASP A 278 -23.91 17.57 -6.89
N ASP A 279 -24.64 17.73 -8.00
CA ASP A 279 -26.03 18.25 -8.03
C ASP A 279 -26.97 17.38 -7.18
N SER A 280 -26.77 16.07 -7.20
CA SER A 280 -27.29 15.14 -6.20
C SER A 280 -26.35 13.97 -5.96
N VAL A 281 -26.40 13.42 -4.74
CA VAL A 281 -25.63 12.24 -4.35
C VAL A 281 -26.55 11.26 -3.67
N VAL A 282 -26.51 10.00 -4.10
CA VAL A 282 -27.27 8.91 -3.51
C VAL A 282 -26.28 7.92 -2.90
N VAL A 283 -26.43 7.63 -1.62
CA VAL A 283 -25.60 6.68 -0.88
C VAL A 283 -26.48 5.53 -0.42
N LEU A 284 -26.09 4.31 -0.78
CA LEU A 284 -26.71 3.07 -0.29
C LEU A 284 -25.74 2.36 0.64
N ASN A 285 -26.28 1.67 1.64
CA ASN A 285 -25.51 0.85 2.57
C ASN A 285 -26.28 -0.42 2.99
N TRP A 286 -25.57 -1.53 3.15
CA TRP A 286 -26.14 -2.82 3.56
C TRP A 286 -25.11 -3.70 4.30
N PRO A 287 -25.53 -4.77 5.01
CA PRO A 287 -26.90 -5.04 5.44
C PRO A 287 -27.35 -4.02 6.49
N LEU A 288 -28.65 -3.74 6.52
CA LEU A 288 -29.31 -3.21 7.71
C LEU A 288 -29.92 -4.37 8.52
N SER A 289 -29.90 -4.23 9.84
CA SER A 289 -30.58 -5.14 10.79
C SER A 289 -32.10 -5.11 10.62
#